data_AF-A0A540K4J8-F1
#
_entry.id   AF-A0A540K4J8-F1
#
_cell.length_a   1.000
_cell.length_b   1.000
_cell.length_c   1.000
_cell.angle_alpha   90.00
_cell.angle_beta   90.00
_cell.angle_gamma   90.00
#
_symmetry.space_group_name_H-M   'P 1'
#
loop_
_entity.id
_entity.type
_entity.pdbx_description
1 polymer ?
#
loop_
_entity_poly.entity_id
_entity_poly.type
_entity_poly.pdbx_seq_one_letter_code
_entity_poly.pdbx_strand_id
1 'polypeptide(L)'
;MLLQIYVAMKAMPWYSALPTVSEYMVENGWAKCFARISDVGWPAYLLYLAIYLVFVEFGIYWMHRELHDIKPLYKYLHATHHIYNKQNTLSPFAGRKQSMHPPHMD
;
A
#
# COMPACT_ATOMS: atom_id res chain seq x y z
N MET A 1 -11.61 8.12 18.82
CA MET A 1 -11.73 6.65 18.65
C MET A 1 -12.87 6.25 17.72
N LEU A 2 -14.14 6.60 17.99
CA LEU A 2 -15.29 6.22 17.14
C LEU A 2 -15.14 6.60 15.65
N LEU A 3 -14.62 7.80 15.38
CA LEU A 3 -14.40 8.26 14.00
C LEU A 3 -13.33 7.43 13.26
N GLN A 4 -12.29 6.95 13.95
CA GLN A 4 -11.26 6.07 13.36
C GLN A 4 -11.84 4.69 13.06
N ILE A 5 -12.68 4.16 13.96
CA ILE A 5 -13.42 2.91 13.72
C ILE A 5 -14.31 3.08 12.48
N TYR A 6 -15.08 4.16 12.39
CA TYR A 6 -15.95 4.42 11.24
C TYR A 6 -15.17 4.49 9.91
N VAL A 7 -14.06 5.24 9.87
CA VAL A 7 -13.21 5.35 8.67
C VAL A 7 -12.60 3.99 8.31
N ALA A 8 -12.11 3.24 9.29
CA ALA A 8 -11.57 1.90 9.06
C ALA A 8 -12.64 0.94 8.52
N MET A 9 -13.83 0.90 9.14
CA MET A 9 -14.95 0.05 8.70
C MET A 9 -15.39 0.37 7.27
N LYS A 10 -15.39 1.65 6.88
CA LYS A 10 -15.70 2.08 5.51
C LYS A 10 -14.62 1.69 4.50
N ALA A 11 -13.35 1.62 4.93
CA ALA A 11 -12.23 1.25 4.07
C ALA A 11 -12.07 -0.26 3.90
N MET A 12 -12.50 -1.07 4.87
CA MET A 12 -12.31 -2.54 4.87
C MET A 12 -12.80 -3.23 3.58
N PRO A 13 -14.00 -2.95 3.03
CA PRO A 13 -14.45 -3.61 1.81
C PRO A 13 -13.49 -3.40 0.63
N TRP A 14 -12.94 -2.18 0.50
CA TRP A 14 -11.99 -1.84 -0.55
C TRP A 14 -10.62 -2.50 -0.31
N TYR A 15 -10.20 -2.54 0.96
CA TYR A 15 -8.96 -3.19 1.35
C TYR A 15 -8.99 -4.70 1.12
N SER A 16 -10.15 -5.35 1.27
CA SER A 16 -10.33 -6.77 0.97
C SER A 16 -10.52 -7.02 -0.53
N ALA A 17 -11.25 -6.16 -1.25
CA ALA A 17 -11.54 -6.35 -2.67
C ALA A 17 -10.28 -6.32 -3.55
N LEU A 18 -9.31 -5.45 -3.25
CA LEU A 18 -8.07 -5.32 -4.03
C LEU A 18 -7.25 -6.63 -4.04
N PRO A 19 -6.90 -7.25 -2.89
CA PRO A 19 -6.33 -8.58 -2.83
C PRO A 19 -7.17 -9.65 -3.52
N THR A 20 -8.50 -9.65 -3.34
CA THR A 20 -9.39 -10.64 -3.97
C THR A 20 -9.32 -10.59 -5.50
N VAL A 21 -9.25 -9.40 -6.10
CA VAL A 21 -9.05 -9.26 -7.55
C VAL A 21 -7.67 -9.80 -7.95
N SER A 22 -6.63 -9.51 -7.17
CA SER A 22 -5.30 -10.05 -7.45
C SER A 22 -5.25 -11.58 -7.35
N GLU A 23 -5.94 -12.17 -6.37
CA GLU A 23 -6.07 -13.63 -6.22
C GLU A 23 -6.80 -14.22 -7.42
N TYR A 24 -7.91 -13.62 -7.83
CA TYR A 24 -8.63 -14.05 -9.04
C TYR A 24 -7.72 -14.02 -10.29
N MET A 25 -6.93 -12.97 -10.48
CA MET A 25 -5.98 -12.89 -11.60
C MET A 25 -4.90 -13.99 -11.52
N VAL A 26 -4.41 -14.29 -10.32
CA VAL A 26 -3.44 -15.38 -10.09
C VAL A 26 -4.07 -16.74 -10.43
N GLU A 27 -5.28 -17.00 -9.95
CA GLU A 27 -6.01 -18.27 -10.20
C GLU A 27 -6.33 -18.47 -11.68
N ASN A 28 -6.60 -17.40 -12.42
CA ASN A 28 -6.82 -17.45 -13.87
C ASN A 28 -5.52 -17.51 -14.69
N GLY A 29 -4.36 -17.61 -14.03
CA GLY A 29 -3.06 -17.75 -14.69
C GLY A 29 -2.53 -16.47 -15.32
N TRP A 30 -3.09 -15.30 -14.98
CA TRP A 30 -2.62 -14.01 -15.51
C TRP A 30 -1.30 -13.61 -14.86
N ALA A 31 -1.12 -13.97 -13.59
CA ALA A 31 0.16 -13.84 -12.90
C ALA A 31 0.95 -15.14 -13.05
N LYS A 32 2.10 -15.08 -13.75
CA LYS A 32 3.07 -16.19 -13.81
C LYS A 32 3.80 -16.29 -12.47
N CYS A 33 3.11 -16.75 -11.42
CA CYS A 33 3.69 -16.96 -10.10
C CYS A 33 4.49 -18.26 -10.08
N PHE A 34 5.77 -18.17 -9.73
CA PHE A 34 6.66 -19.32 -9.65
C PHE A 34 6.97 -19.63 -8.19
N ALA A 35 6.78 -20.89 -7.77
CA ALA A 35 7.04 -21.30 -6.39
C ALA A 35 8.55 -21.46 -6.10
N ARG A 36 9.37 -21.69 -7.13
CA ARG A 36 10.81 -21.92 -7.00
C ARG A 36 11.58 -21.10 -8.03
N ILE A 37 12.78 -20.66 -7.64
CA ILE A 37 13.71 -19.97 -8.54
C ILE A 37 14.16 -20.90 -9.68
N SER A 38 14.22 -22.22 -9.43
CA SER A 38 14.53 -23.23 -10.45
C SER A 38 13.60 -23.21 -11.66
N ASP A 39 12.37 -22.72 -11.49
CA ASP A 39 11.34 -22.75 -12.54
C ASP A 39 11.53 -21.62 -13.57
N VAL A 40 12.32 -20.59 -13.22
CA VAL A 40 12.64 -19.42 -14.07
C VAL A 40 14.13 -19.23 -14.33
N GLY A 41 14.99 -19.76 -13.44
CA GLY A 41 16.43 -19.54 -13.45
C GLY A 41 16.84 -18.21 -12.81
N TRP A 42 18.07 -18.17 -12.31
CA TRP A 42 18.64 -17.00 -11.61
C TRP A 42 18.63 -15.70 -12.44
N PRO A 43 19.01 -15.68 -13.73
CA PRO A 43 19.01 -14.43 -14.50
C PRO A 43 17.61 -13.83 -14.66
N ALA A 44 16.61 -14.65 -14.98
CA ALA A 44 15.24 -14.19 -15.12
C ALA A 44 14.65 -13.74 -13.79
N TYR A 45 14.94 -14.46 -12.70
CA TYR A 45 14.54 -14.06 -11.35
C TYR A 45 15.06 -12.66 -10.98
N LEU A 46 16.36 -12.41 -11.18
CA LEU A 46 16.97 -11.10 -10.88
C LEU A 46 16.37 -9.99 -11.75
N LEU A 47 16.10 -10.26 -13.02
CA LEU A 47 15.43 -9.31 -13.91
C LEU A 47 14.01 -8.99 -13.44
N TYR A 48 13.21 -10.00 -13.12
CA TYR A 48 11.85 -9.80 -12.60
C TYR A 48 11.85 -9.04 -11.27
N LEU A 49 12.80 -9.33 -10.38
CA LEU A 49 12.97 -8.61 -9.13
C LEU A 49 13.30 -7.13 -9.39
N ALA A 50 14.23 -6.84 -10.30
CA ALA A 50 14.59 -5.46 -10.64
C ALA A 50 13.40 -4.70 -11.25
N ILE A 51 12.68 -5.33 -12.20
CA ILE A 51 11.47 -4.75 -12.80
C ILE A 51 10.40 -4.49 -11.72
N TYR A 52 10.20 -5.44 -10.80
CA TYR A 52 9.25 -5.29 -9.71
C TYR A 52 9.60 -4.10 -8.80
N LEU A 53 10.86 -4.00 -8.36
CA LEU A 53 11.30 -2.90 -7.49
C LEU A 53 11.15 -1.54 -8.17
N VAL A 54 11.54 -1.42 -9.43
CA VAL A 54 11.34 -0.19 -10.22
C VAL A 54 9.85 0.12 -10.33
N PHE A 55 9.04 -0.83 -10.77
CA PHE A 55 7.62 -0.59 -10.98
C PHE A 55 6.88 -0.21 -9.70
N VAL A 56 7.18 -0.86 -8.57
CA VAL A 56 6.59 -0.55 -7.26
C VAL A 56 7.02 0.82 -6.76
N GLU A 57 8.31 1.15 -6.83
CA GLU A 57 8.83 2.44 -6.35
C GLU A 57 8.23 3.60 -7.15
N PHE A 58 8.28 3.50 -8.49
CA PHE A 58 7.68 4.50 -9.36
C PHE A 58 6.15 4.55 -9.18
N GLY A 59 5.48 3.40 -9.09
CA GLY A 59 4.04 3.31 -8.90
C GLY A 59 3.57 3.99 -7.61
N ILE A 60 4.24 3.71 -6.48
CA ILE A 60 3.93 4.35 -5.20
C ILE A 60 4.17 5.86 -5.27
N TYR A 61 5.29 6.30 -5.87
CA TYR A 61 5.60 7.72 -6.03
C TYR A 61 4.50 8.46 -6.82
N TRP A 62 4.13 7.94 -8.01
CA TRP A 62 3.11 8.57 -8.85
C TRP A 62 1.74 8.56 -8.18
N MET A 63 1.35 7.44 -7.58
CA MET A 63 0.06 7.31 -6.91
C MET A 63 -0.03 8.24 -5.69
N HIS A 64 1.07 8.41 -4.93
CA HIS A 64 1.14 9.38 -3.85
C HIS A 64 1.09 10.84 -4.36
N ARG A 65 1.78 11.13 -5.45
CA ARG A 65 1.79 12.45 -6.09
C ARG A 65 0.42 12.84 -6.63
N GLU A 66 -0.23 11.95 -7.37
CA GLU A 66 -1.58 12.15 -7.92
C GLU A 66 -2.60 12.39 -6.80
N LEU A 67 -2.43 11.70 -5.67
CA LEU A 67 -3.26 11.85 -4.49
C LEU A 67 -3.11 13.24 -3.84
N HIS A 68 -2.01 13.95 -4.10
CA HIS A 68 -1.80 15.35 -3.73
C HIS A 68 -2.25 16.34 -4.82
N ASP A 69 -1.98 16.05 -6.09
CA ASP A 69 -2.23 16.95 -7.21
C ASP A 69 -3.74 17.00 -7.60
N ILE A 70 -4.46 15.89 -7.42
CA ILE A 70 -5.87 15.78 -7.81
C ILE A 70 -6.78 16.13 -6.62
N LYS A 71 -7.44 17.31 -6.71
CA LYS A 71 -8.28 17.89 -5.64
C LYS A 71 -9.32 16.95 -4.99
N PRO A 72 -10.13 16.15 -5.73
CA PRO A 72 -11.05 15.22 -5.09
C PRO A 72 -10.35 14.07 -4.36
N LEU A 73 -9.27 13.52 -4.93
CA LEU A 73 -8.46 12.48 -4.28
C LEU A 73 -7.82 13.00 -2.99
N TYR A 74 -7.27 14.22 -3.03
CA TYR A 74 -6.74 14.87 -1.84
C TYR A 74 -7.81 15.02 -0.75
N LYS A 75 -8.99 15.56 -1.08
CA LYS A 75 -10.05 15.85 -0.10
C LYS A 75 -10.64 14.60 0.54
N TYR A 76 -10.90 13.55 -0.24
CA TYR A 76 -11.66 12.39 0.24
C TYR A 76 -10.78 11.25 0.76
N LEU A 77 -9.54 11.12 0.27
CA LEU A 77 -8.66 10.01 0.62
C LEU A 77 -7.42 10.50 1.38
N HIS A 78 -6.73 11.52 0.87
CA HIS A 78 -5.43 11.92 1.40
C HIS A 78 -5.49 12.78 2.68
N ALA A 79 -6.42 13.72 2.75
CA ALA A 79 -6.56 14.61 3.90
C ALA A 79 -6.91 13.82 5.17
N THR A 80 -7.78 12.82 5.06
CA THR A 80 -8.13 11.90 6.15
C THR A 80 -6.90 11.17 6.69
N HIS A 81 -5.97 10.78 5.83
CA HIS A 81 -4.71 10.14 6.21
C HIS A 81 -3.82 11.07 7.05
N HIS A 82 -3.65 12.33 6.64
CA HIS A 82 -2.86 13.33 7.39
C HIS A 82 -3.47 13.69 8.75
N ILE A 83 -4.80 13.69 8.87
CA ILE A 83 -5.51 14.02 10.12
C ILE A 83 -5.19 13.02 11.24
N TYR A 84 -4.98 11.73 10.92
CA TYR A 84 -4.70 10.68 11.91
C TYR A 84 -3.23 10.30 12.06
N ASN A 85 -2.32 10.94 11.31
CA ASN A 85 -0.88 10.71 11.39
C ASN A 85 -0.20 11.41 12.58
N LYS A 86 -0.93 12.22 13.38
CA LYS A 86 -0.38 12.85 14.58
C LYS A 86 -0.03 11.79 15.63
N GLN A 87 1.13 11.94 16.27
CA GLN A 87 1.67 10.98 17.25
C GLN A 87 0.67 10.65 18.38
N ASN A 88 -0.16 11.65 18.75
CA ASN A 88 -1.13 11.58 19.84
C ASN A 88 -2.49 10.98 19.45
N THR A 89 -2.70 10.57 18.19
CA THR A 89 -3.96 9.96 17.70
C THR A 89 -3.84 8.49 17.33
N LEU A 90 -2.81 7.82 17.86
CA LEU A 90 -2.55 6.40 17.66
C LEU A 90 -3.69 5.52 18.18
N SER A 91 -4.23 4.65 17.34
CA SER A 91 -5.13 3.57 17.73
C SER A 91 -4.95 2.35 16.82
N PRO A 92 -5.40 1.15 17.22
CA PRO A 92 -5.38 -0.04 16.38
C PRO A 92 -6.15 0.09 15.05
N PHE A 93 -6.99 1.13 14.93
CA PHE A 93 -7.79 1.44 13.74
C PHE A 93 -7.15 2.51 12.85
N ALA A 94 -6.00 3.08 13.25
CA ALA A 94 -5.21 3.96 12.41
C ALA A 94 -4.35 3.11 11.46
N GLY A 95 -4.60 3.22 10.15
CA GLY A 95 -3.83 2.51 9.12
C GLY A 95 -2.35 2.89 9.11
N ARG A 96 -1.50 1.87 8.83
CA ARG A 96 -0.03 1.81 8.79
C ARG A 96 0.74 3.04 9.33
N LYS A 97 1.11 2.96 10.61
CA LYS A 97 2.39 3.49 11.10
C LYS A 97 3.49 2.48 10.77
N GLN A 98 4.48 2.87 9.98
CA GLN A 98 5.79 2.26 10.11
C GLN A 98 6.56 3.10 11.12
N SER A 99 6.89 2.47 12.24
CA SER A 99 7.69 3.04 13.32
C SER A 99 9.06 3.44 12.80
N MET A 100 9.32 4.73 12.65
CA MET A 100 10.65 5.27 12.81
C MET A 100 10.58 6.19 14.03
N HIS A 101 11.21 5.77 15.13
CA HIS A 101 11.62 6.67 16.19
C HIS A 101 12.29 7.90 15.55
N PRO A 102 11.93 9.15 15.87
CA PRO A 102 12.93 10.19 15.79
C PRO A 102 14.00 9.82 16.83
N PRO A 103 15.30 9.76 16.47
CA PRO A 103 16.33 9.80 17.50
C PRO A 103 16.09 11.09 18.28
N HIS A 104 16.13 10.97 19.60
CA HIS A 104 16.23 12.13 20.48
C HIS A 104 17.27 13.09 19.91
N MET A 105 16.84 14.30 19.62
CA MET A 105 17.71 15.47 19.50
C MET A 105 17.09 16.48 20.45
N ASP A 106 17.74 16.56 21.61
CA ASP A 106 17.80 17.64 22.62
C ASP A 106 16.70 18.73 22.59
#